data_AF-A0A0Q8TER8-F1
#
_entry.id   AF-A0A0Q8TER8-F1
#
_cell.length_a   1.000
_cell.length_b   1.000
_cell.length_c   1.000
_cell.angle_alpha   90.00
_cell.angle_beta   90.00
_cell.angle_gamma   90.00
#
_symmetry.space_group_name_H-M   'P 1'
#
loop_
_entity.id
_entity.type
_entity.pdbx_description
1 polymer ?
#
loop_
_entity_poly.entity_id
_entity_poly.type
_entity_poly.pdbx_seq_one_letter_code
_entity_poly.pdbx_strand_id
1 'polypeptide(L)'
;MSIQLQSISGAPLSHTTHIRAHEFVADGSIQEGGADSGPSWHDPYDAALGACKALTVLWCARKKGLPVQDLQTVVERDASTERAGTYRMVTRLQVSGELTDAHFGELQAVAHKCPVHKLMTSVNTEIETLVERTA
;
A
#
# COMPACT_ATOMS: atom_id res chain seq x y z
N MET A 1 -13.93 4.05 11.53
CA MET A 1 -13.32 2.75 11.16
C MET A 1 -12.05 2.62 11.95
N SER A 2 -11.83 1.50 12.63
CA SER A 2 -10.62 1.26 13.45
C SER A 2 -9.82 0.08 12.87
N ILE A 3 -8.50 0.20 12.95
CA ILE A 3 -7.55 -0.90 12.76
C ILE A 3 -7.03 -1.23 14.16
N GLN A 4 -7.07 -2.51 14.54
CA GLN A 4 -6.64 -2.95 15.87
C GLN A 4 -5.39 -3.80 15.72
N LEU A 5 -4.40 -3.56 16.59
CA LEU A 5 -3.17 -4.33 16.65
C LEU A 5 -3.01 -4.87 18.08
N GLN A 6 -2.62 -6.14 18.19
CA GLN A 6 -2.38 -6.80 19.46
C GLN A 6 -1.06 -7.56 19.41
N SER A 7 -0.22 -7.40 20.43
CA SER A 7 1.07 -8.09 20.51
C SER A 7 0.89 -9.60 20.59
N ILE A 8 1.80 -10.34 19.96
CA ILE A 8 1.85 -11.80 19.98
C ILE A 8 2.77 -12.25 21.12
N SER A 9 2.27 -13.14 21.98
CA SER A 9 3.04 -13.64 23.12
C SER A 9 4.31 -14.36 22.66
N GLY A 10 5.45 -13.99 23.24
CA GLY A 10 6.76 -14.56 22.90
C GLY A 10 7.42 -13.98 21.64
N ALA A 11 6.79 -13.01 20.98
CA ALA A 11 7.31 -12.38 19.76
C ALA A 11 7.37 -10.84 19.94
N PRO A 12 8.54 -10.27 20.32
CA PRO A 12 8.62 -8.90 20.85
C PRO A 12 8.10 -7.78 19.95
N LEU A 13 8.24 -7.94 18.63
CA LEU A 13 7.82 -6.93 17.65
C LEU A 13 6.58 -7.33 16.84
N SER A 14 6.09 -8.54 17.03
CA SER A 14 5.02 -9.10 16.20
C SER A 14 3.65 -8.78 16.75
N HIS A 15 2.75 -8.36 15.86
CA HIS A 15 1.39 -7.97 16.19
C HIS A 15 0.39 -8.61 15.22
N THR A 16 -0.71 -9.13 15.74
CA THR A 16 -1.88 -9.48 14.92
C THR A 16 -2.65 -8.20 14.59
N THR A 17 -2.83 -7.93 13.31
CA THR A 17 -3.56 -6.77 12.80
C THR A 17 -4.95 -7.19 12.32
N HIS A 18 -5.99 -6.59 12.87
CA HIS A 18 -7.39 -6.82 12.48
C HIS A 18 -7.96 -5.60 11.74
N ILE A 19 -8.48 -5.84 10.54
CA ILE A 19 -9.16 -4.84 9.71
C ILE A 19 -10.49 -5.43 9.24
N ARG A 20 -11.59 -5.04 9.87
CA ARG A 20 -12.92 -5.62 9.61
C ARG A 20 -12.90 -7.14 9.84
N ALA A 21 -13.05 -7.95 8.78
CA ALA A 21 -12.98 -9.41 8.83
C ALA A 21 -11.65 -9.97 8.32
N HIS A 22 -10.67 -9.11 8.04
CA HIS A 22 -9.34 -9.49 7.58
C HIS A 22 -8.35 -9.46 8.74
N GLU A 23 -7.40 -10.38 8.70
CA GLU A 23 -6.35 -10.54 9.69
C GLU A 23 -5.02 -10.81 9.00
N PHE A 24 -3.95 -10.19 9.49
CA PHE A 24 -2.58 -10.50 9.09
C PHE A 24 -1.61 -10.14 10.22
N VAL A 25 -0.42 -10.73 10.21
CA VAL A 25 0.66 -10.39 11.14
C VAL A 25 1.45 -9.20 10.59
N ALA A 26 1.74 -8.22 11.43
CA ALA A 26 2.76 -7.19 11.18
C ALA A 26 3.94 -7.47 12.10
N ASP A 27 5.16 -7.44 11.56
CA ASP A 27 6.35 -7.81 12.32
C ASP A 27 7.57 -7.00 11.88
N GLY A 28 8.56 -6.91 12.77
CA GLY A 28 9.88 -6.40 12.40
C GLY A 28 10.69 -7.47 11.66
N SER A 29 11.65 -7.02 10.85
CA SER A 29 12.65 -7.92 10.30
C SER A 29 13.53 -8.53 11.40
N ILE A 30 14.24 -9.62 11.09
CA ILE A 30 15.23 -10.20 12.01
C ILE A 30 16.28 -9.17 12.43
N GLN A 31 16.68 -8.27 11.52
CA GLN A 31 17.69 -7.24 11.79
C GLN A 31 17.20 -6.19 12.80
N GLU A 32 15.89 -5.94 12.85
CA GLU A 32 15.25 -5.03 13.79
C GLU A 32 14.88 -5.70 15.12
N GLY A 33 15.08 -7.02 15.24
CA GLY A 33 14.76 -7.81 16.42
C GLY A 33 13.37 -8.45 16.38
N GLY A 34 12.73 -8.49 15.21
CA GLY A 34 11.47 -9.20 14.99
C GLY A 34 11.70 -10.64 14.53
N ALA A 35 10.61 -11.34 14.23
CA ALA A 35 10.64 -12.73 13.80
C ALA A 35 10.47 -12.88 12.27
N ASP A 36 10.32 -11.77 11.53
CA ASP A 36 9.99 -11.76 10.10
C ASP A 36 8.76 -12.65 9.77
N SER A 37 7.82 -12.69 10.71
CA SER A 37 6.61 -13.54 10.64
C SER A 37 5.47 -12.91 9.83
N GLY A 38 5.65 -11.66 9.40
CA GLY A 38 4.72 -10.90 8.59
C GLY A 38 5.38 -9.67 7.99
N PRO A 39 4.67 -8.93 7.13
CA PRO A 39 5.16 -7.68 6.55
C PRO A 39 5.64 -6.68 7.61
N SER A 40 6.70 -5.95 7.25
CA SER A 40 7.15 -4.77 7.99
C SER A 40 6.14 -3.64 7.89
N TRP A 41 6.19 -2.67 8.81
CA TRP A 41 5.22 -1.57 8.89
C TRP A 41 5.07 -0.77 7.59
N HIS A 42 6.16 -0.66 6.83
CA HIS A 42 6.16 0.03 5.54
C HIS A 42 5.53 -0.80 4.41
N ASP A 43 5.51 -2.12 4.49
CA ASP A 43 5.00 -2.96 3.39
C ASP A 43 3.49 -2.76 3.16
N PRO A 44 2.64 -2.70 4.20
CA PRO A 44 1.24 -2.31 4.03
C PRO A 44 1.06 -0.89 3.49
N TYR A 45 1.95 0.04 3.84
CA TYR A 45 1.91 1.42 3.33
C TYR A 45 2.17 1.46 1.81
N ASP A 46 3.20 0.76 1.35
CA ASP A 46 3.55 0.64 -0.07
C ASP A 46 2.48 -0.15 -0.84
N ALA A 47 1.99 -1.25 -0.24
CA ALA A 47 0.94 -2.07 -0.81
C ALA A 47 -0.36 -1.28 -1.00
N ALA A 48 -0.69 -0.35 -0.08
CA ALA A 48 -1.84 0.52 -0.23
C ALA A 48 -1.73 1.40 -1.49
N LEU A 49 -0.54 1.91 -1.82
CA LEU A 49 -0.32 2.66 -3.06
C LEU A 49 -0.50 1.76 -4.29
N GLY A 50 0.12 0.58 -4.31
CA GLY A 50 0.03 -0.39 -5.40
C GLY A 50 -1.43 -0.81 -5.66
N ALA A 51 -2.13 -1.23 -4.61
CA ALA A 51 -3.53 -1.61 -4.65
C ALA A 51 -4.43 -0.46 -5.12
N CYS A 52 -4.23 0.76 -4.61
CA CYS A 52 -5.02 1.91 -5.01
C CYS A 52 -4.86 2.21 -6.51
N LYS A 53 -3.63 2.12 -7.05
CA LYS A 53 -3.38 2.29 -8.50
C LYS A 53 -4.09 1.21 -9.32
N ALA A 54 -3.93 -0.07 -8.94
CA ALA A 54 -4.58 -1.20 -9.60
C ALA A 54 -6.09 -1.01 -9.66
N LEU A 55 -6.72 -0.76 -8.51
CA LEU A 55 -8.16 -0.60 -8.38
C LEU A 55 -8.68 0.60 -9.18
N THR A 56 -7.95 1.72 -9.18
CA THR A 56 -8.35 2.92 -9.93
C THR A 56 -8.34 2.65 -11.44
N VAL A 57 -7.30 1.98 -11.95
CA VAL A 57 -7.18 1.63 -13.36
C VAL A 57 -8.28 0.64 -13.77
N LEU A 58 -8.48 -0.43 -13.01
CA LEU A 58 -9.54 -1.42 -13.27
C LEU A 58 -10.94 -0.81 -13.20
N TRP A 59 -11.19 0.09 -12.24
CA TRP A 59 -12.45 0.81 -12.13
C TRP A 59 -12.71 1.69 -13.36
N CYS A 60 -11.70 2.43 -13.82
CA CYS A 60 -11.82 3.26 -15.02
C CYS A 60 -12.03 2.41 -16.28
N ALA A 61 -11.28 1.32 -16.44
CA ALA A 61 -11.41 0.39 -17.55
C ALA A 61 -12.84 -0.15 -17.64
N ARG A 62 -13.40 -0.64 -16.53
CA ARG A 62 -14.79 -1.12 -16.46
C ARG A 62 -15.80 -0.03 -16.80
N LYS A 63 -15.63 1.16 -16.24
CA LYS A 63 -16.54 2.30 -16.49
C LYS A 63 -16.58 2.70 -17.97
N LYS A 64 -15.46 2.56 -18.68
CA LYS A 64 -15.30 2.94 -20.09
C LYS A 64 -15.42 1.78 -21.08
N GLY A 65 -15.63 0.55 -20.59
CA GLY A 65 -15.69 -0.64 -21.44
C GLY A 65 -14.35 -1.01 -22.10
N LEU A 66 -13.21 -0.65 -21.49
CA LEU A 66 -11.90 -0.99 -22.02
C LEU A 66 -11.61 -2.49 -21.82
N PRO A 67 -11.04 -3.20 -22.81
CA PRO A 67 -10.88 -4.65 -22.79
C PRO A 67 -9.66 -5.11 -21.98
N VAL A 68 -9.54 -4.65 -20.72
CA VAL A 68 -8.49 -5.11 -19.79
C VAL A 68 -8.82 -6.52 -19.30
N GLN A 69 -7.87 -7.44 -19.44
CA GLN A 69 -7.99 -8.84 -19.02
C GLN A 69 -7.33 -9.08 -17.66
N ASP A 70 -6.09 -8.62 -17.48
CA ASP A 70 -5.36 -8.73 -16.22
C ASP A 70 -4.59 -7.43 -15.92
N LEU A 71 -4.32 -7.21 -14.63
CA LEU A 71 -3.49 -6.10 -14.16
C LEU A 71 -2.67 -6.53 -12.95
N GLN A 72 -1.35 -6.41 -13.09
CA GLN A 72 -0.38 -6.68 -12.02
C GLN A 72 0.33 -5.40 -11.60
N THR A 73 0.67 -5.31 -10.31
CA THR A 73 1.38 -4.15 -9.75
C THR A 73 2.58 -4.59 -8.94
N VAL A 74 3.72 -3.98 -9.26
CA VAL A 74 4.95 -4.13 -8.48
C VAL A 74 5.29 -2.76 -7.88
N VAL A 75 5.60 -2.74 -6.59
CA VAL A 75 6.09 -1.54 -5.89
C VAL A 75 7.51 -1.81 -5.43
N GLU A 76 8.44 -0.95 -5.81
CA GLU A 76 9.82 -0.97 -5.34
C GLU A 76 10.08 0.24 -4.45
N ARG A 77 10.63 -0.03 -3.26
CA ARG A 77 10.97 0.97 -2.26
C ARG A 77 12.47 1.30 -2.29
N ASP A 78 12.78 2.57 -2.17
CA ASP A 78 14.08 3.09 -1.75
C ASP A 78 13.87 4.03 -0.54
N ALA A 79 14.15 3.51 0.65
CA ALA A 79 14.04 4.21 1.93
C ALA A 79 15.41 4.62 2.50
N SER A 80 16.48 4.55 1.69
CA SER A 80 17.85 4.86 2.15
C SER A 80 18.01 6.28 2.71
N THR A 81 17.14 7.20 2.30
CA THR A 81 17.15 8.62 2.71
C THR A 81 15.86 9.04 3.43
N GLU A 82 15.09 8.07 3.95
CA GLU A 82 13.82 8.34 4.65
C GLU A 82 14.03 9.26 5.85
N ARG A 83 15.10 9.03 6.63
CA ARG A 83 15.47 9.88 7.78
C ARG A 83 15.86 11.31 7.39
N ALA A 84 16.24 11.53 6.12
CA ALA A 84 16.49 12.85 5.55
C ALA A 84 15.22 13.46 4.91
N GLY A 85 14.07 12.80 5.05
CA GLY A 85 12.77 13.25 4.59
C GLY A 85 12.39 12.76 3.19
N THR A 86 13.15 11.87 2.56
CA THR A 86 12.83 11.35 1.22
C THR A 86 12.52 9.86 1.27
N TYR A 87 11.26 9.52 0.97
CA TYR A 87 10.81 8.15 0.81
C TYR A 87 10.40 7.92 -0.64
N ARG A 88 11.13 7.06 -1.35
CA ARG A 88 10.93 6.88 -2.80
C ARG A 88 10.27 5.54 -3.07
N MET A 89 9.20 5.59 -3.87
CA MET A 89 8.52 4.41 -4.40
C MET A 89 8.45 4.48 -5.92
N VAL A 90 8.66 3.34 -6.58
CA VAL A 90 8.41 3.16 -8.01
C VAL A 90 7.33 2.11 -8.18
N THR A 91 6.20 2.49 -8.77
CA THR A 91 5.09 1.57 -9.05
C THR A 91 5.06 1.20 -10.53
N ARG A 92 5.18 -0.09 -10.86
CA ARG A 92 5.02 -0.60 -12.22
C ARG A 92 3.69 -1.32 -12.34
N LEU A 93 2.88 -0.90 -13.31
CA LEU A 93 1.62 -1.55 -13.66
C LEU A 93 1.81 -2.29 -14.98
N GLN A 94 1.52 -3.59 -14.97
CA GLN A 94 1.52 -4.43 -16.16
C GLN A 94 0.06 -4.75 -16.48
N VAL A 95 -0.42 -4.32 -17.64
CA VAL A 95 -1.82 -4.47 -18.04
C VAL A 95 -1.88 -5.30 -19.31
N SER A 96 -2.75 -6.31 -19.34
CA SER A 96 -2.98 -7.15 -20.52
C SER A 96 -4.41 -6.98 -21.04
N GLY A 97 -4.60 -7.28 -22.33
CA GLY A 97 -5.88 -7.17 -23.02
C GLY A 97 -5.73 -6.65 -24.45
N GLU A 98 -6.83 -6.59 -25.19
CA GLU A 98 -6.87 -6.06 -26.57
C GLU A 98 -6.89 -4.53 -26.57
N LEU A 99 -5.83 -3.94 -26.01
CA LEU A 99 -5.72 -2.50 -25.79
C LEU A 99 -5.11 -1.84 -27.02
N THR A 100 -5.77 -0.81 -27.52
CA THR A 100 -5.17 0.12 -28.48
C THR A 100 -4.22 1.08 -27.74
N ASP A 101 -3.35 1.77 -28.48
CA ASP A 101 -2.48 2.80 -27.88
C ASP A 101 -3.29 3.91 -27.19
N ALA A 102 -4.47 4.23 -27.72
CA ALA A 102 -5.40 5.17 -27.09
C ALA A 102 -5.93 4.62 -25.75
N HIS A 103 -6.36 3.35 -25.71
CA HIS A 103 -6.77 2.71 -24.46
C HIS A 103 -5.63 2.71 -23.43
N PHE A 104 -4.41 2.34 -23.84
CA PHE A 104 -3.26 2.29 -22.97
C PHE A 104 -2.90 3.69 -22.42
N GLY A 105 -2.92 4.72 -23.27
CA GLY A 105 -2.70 6.11 -22.87
C GLY A 105 -3.73 6.59 -21.82
N GLU A 106 -5.00 6.21 -21.97
CA GLU A 106 -6.03 6.50 -20.98
C GLU A 106 -5.77 5.82 -19.63
N LEU A 107 -5.39 4.53 -19.64
CA LEU A 107 -5.08 3.79 -18.41
C LEU A 107 -3.85 4.37 -17.71
N GLN A 108 -2.81 4.74 -18.47
CA GLN A 108 -1.61 5.39 -17.95
C GLN A 108 -1.96 6.72 -17.27
N ALA A 109 -2.76 7.58 -17.90
CA ALA A 109 -3.16 8.87 -17.34
C ALA A 109 -3.93 8.72 -16.01
N VAL A 110 -4.70 7.64 -15.86
CA VAL A 110 -5.49 7.37 -14.65
C VAL A 110 -4.64 6.76 -13.52
N ALA A 111 -3.62 5.96 -13.83
CA ALA A 111 -2.73 5.35 -12.83
C ALA A 111 -2.01 6.37 -11.93
N HIS A 112 -1.81 7.59 -12.43
CA HIS A 112 -1.21 8.69 -11.66
C HIS A 112 -2.19 9.44 -10.75
N LYS A 113 -3.50 9.20 -10.88
CA LYS A 113 -4.55 10.00 -10.21
C LYS A 113 -5.28 9.23 -9.11
N CYS A 114 -4.72 8.11 -8.64
CA CYS A 114 -5.37 7.33 -7.59
C CYS A 114 -5.40 8.13 -6.26
N PRO A 115 -6.46 7.98 -5.44
CA PRO A 115 -6.61 8.74 -4.20
C PRO A 115 -5.44 8.63 -3.22
N VAL A 116 -4.85 7.44 -3.06
CA VAL A 116 -3.69 7.23 -2.15
C VAL A 116 -2.45 7.95 -2.66
N HIS A 117 -2.21 7.97 -3.98
CA HIS A 117 -1.10 8.76 -4.52
C HIS A 117 -1.27 10.24 -4.17
N LYS A 118 -2.49 10.80 -4.36
CA LYS A 118 -2.76 12.18 -3.98
C LYS A 118 -2.62 12.42 -2.47
N LEU A 119 -3.09 11.48 -1.64
CA LEU A 119 -2.95 11.51 -0.19
C LEU A 119 -1.47 11.65 0.21
N MET A 120 -0.59 10.87 -0.43
CA MET A 120 0.84 10.85 -0.13
C MET A 120 1.61 12.09 -0.62
N THR A 121 1.17 12.74 -1.71
CA THR A 121 1.99 13.77 -2.39
C THR A 121 1.40 15.17 -2.37
N SER A 122 0.13 15.34 -2.00
CA SER A 122 -0.56 16.63 -2.14
C SER A 122 -1.52 16.96 -1.00
N VAL A 123 -1.69 16.06 -0.04
CA VAL A 123 -2.61 16.26 1.09
C VAL A 123 -1.80 16.44 2.37
N ASN A 124 -2.22 17.40 3.20
CA ASN A 124 -1.73 17.50 4.57
C ASN A 124 -2.38 16.40 5.42
N THR A 125 -1.56 15.53 6.03
CA THR A 125 -2.05 14.47 6.92
C THR A 125 -1.73 14.86 8.36
N GLU A 126 -2.77 15.09 9.16
CA GLU A 126 -2.62 15.41 10.59
C GLU A 126 -2.71 14.11 11.42
N ILE A 127 -1.77 13.92 12.33
CA ILE A 127 -1.65 12.72 13.16
C ILE A 127 -1.62 13.14 14.63
N GLU A 128 -2.55 12.60 15.42
CA GLU A 128 -2.55 12.72 16.88
C GLU A 128 -2.14 11.38 17.50
N THR A 129 -1.28 11.42 18.52
CA THR A 129 -0.81 10.23 19.23
C THR A 129 -1.14 10.36 20.70
N LEU A 130 -1.87 9.38 21.23
CA LEU A 130 -2.24 9.27 22.64
C LEU A 130 -1.64 7.99 23.21
N VAL A 131 -1.07 8.07 24.42
CA VAL A 131 -0.50 6.92 25.12
C VAL A 131 -1.21 6.78 26.47
N GLU A 132 -1.90 5.66 26.65
CA GLU A 132 -2.71 5.38 27.82
C GLU A 132 -2.14 4.18 28.59
N ARG A 133 -2.28 4.20 29.92
CA ARG A 133 -1.95 3.05 30.77
C ARG A 133 -3.17 2.15 30.90
N THR A 134 -3.03 0.86 30.62
CA THR A 134 -4.02 -0.14 30.99
C THR A 134 -3.74 -0.63 32.41
N ALA A 135 -4.78 -0.66 33.25
CA ALA A 135 -4.71 -1.12 34.63
C ALA A 135 -4.65 -2.65 34.73
#